data_AF-U6DKP4-F1
#
_entry.id   AF-U6DKP4-F1
#
_cell.length_a   1.000
_cell.length_b   1.000
_cell.length_c   1.000
_cell.angle_alpha   90.00
_cell.angle_beta   90.00
_cell.angle_gamma   90.00
#
_symmetry.space_group_name_H-M   'P 1'
#
loop_
_entity.id
_entity.type
_entity.pdbx_description
1 polymer ?
#
loop_
_entity_poly.entity_id
_entity_poly.type
_entity_poly.pdbx_seq_one_letter_code
_entity_poly.pdbx_strand_id
1 'polypeptide(L)'
;LNRLSHPVSSSRFPLSHRVAIVLGLLNIIFVCLLLVQWIQGSSRTSCANCCSCPDLFMKSGNYCYYFSLEKKDWNSSLEFCLDKESHLLEFTDQREMRLLRRFLKNDFYWIGLRNKSGWRWEDGSPLKISSIVSNSL
;
A
#
# COMPACT_ATOMS: atom_id res chain seq x y z
N LEU A 1 50.32 66.02 -16.18
CA LEU A 1 49.29 64.94 -16.18
C LEU A 1 49.58 64.03 -15.00
N ASN A 2 48.94 64.28 -13.85
CA ASN A 2 49.16 63.50 -12.63
C ASN A 2 48.15 62.36 -12.56
N ARG A 3 48.62 61.11 -12.43
CA ARG A 3 47.81 59.91 -12.26
C ARG A 3 47.61 59.66 -10.76
N LEU A 4 46.37 59.81 -10.26
CA LEU A 4 45.99 59.33 -8.93
C LEU A 4 45.79 57.81 -9.00
N SER A 5 46.67 57.05 -8.36
CA SER A 5 46.44 55.64 -8.07
C SER A 5 45.81 55.52 -6.68
N HIS A 6 44.51 55.21 -6.62
CA HIS A 6 43.89 54.74 -5.38
C HIS A 6 44.44 53.35 -5.02
N PRO A 7 44.74 53.05 -3.75
CA PRO A 7 45.02 51.69 -3.34
C PRO A 7 43.73 50.87 -3.41
N VAL A 8 43.71 49.80 -4.19
CA VAL A 8 42.67 48.77 -4.09
C VAL A 8 42.86 48.07 -2.75
N SER A 9 42.01 48.40 -1.78
CA SER A 9 41.90 47.68 -0.51
C SER A 9 41.42 46.26 -0.79
N SER A 10 42.36 45.32 -0.92
CA SER A 10 42.04 43.89 -0.86
C SER A 10 41.80 43.51 0.59
N SER A 11 40.53 43.50 1.01
CA SER A 11 40.12 42.96 2.30
C SER A 11 40.32 41.44 2.29
N ARG A 12 41.55 41.00 2.61
CA ARG A 12 41.79 39.60 2.95
C ARG A 12 41.11 39.35 4.29
N PHE A 13 39.90 38.81 4.23
CA PHE A 13 39.21 38.30 5.40
C PHE A 13 40.16 37.34 6.15
N PRO A 14 40.35 37.53 7.47
CA PRO A 14 41.29 36.73 8.23
C PRO A 14 40.91 35.25 8.14
N LEU A 15 41.91 34.36 8.25
CA LEU A 15 41.71 32.91 8.17
C LEU A 15 40.62 32.43 9.16
N SER A 16 40.51 33.11 10.31
CA SER A 16 39.45 32.92 11.30
C SER A 16 38.03 33.11 10.75
N HIS A 17 37.82 34.08 9.86
CA HIS A 17 36.53 34.31 9.22
C HIS A 17 36.18 33.18 8.26
N ARG A 18 37.15 32.68 7.51
CA ARG A 18 36.96 31.53 6.61
C ARG A 18 36.65 30.26 7.39
N VAL A 19 37.35 30.03 8.50
CA VAL A 19 37.10 28.90 9.42
C VAL A 19 35.70 29.02 10.04
N ALA A 20 35.29 30.21 10.47
CA ALA A 20 33.96 30.44 11.03
C ALA A 20 32.84 30.14 10.02
N ILE A 21 32.99 30.55 8.76
CA ILE A 21 32.03 30.21 7.70
C ILE A 21 31.93 28.69 7.52
N VAL A 22 33.07 28.00 7.41
CA VAL A 22 33.10 26.54 7.20
C VAL A 22 32.45 25.82 8.37
N LEU A 23 32.77 26.20 9.62
CA LEU A 23 32.15 25.62 10.81
C LEU A 23 30.64 25.86 10.85
N GLY A 24 30.18 27.05 10.44
CA GLY A 24 28.75 27.37 10.32
C GLY A 24 28.04 26.48 9.30
N LEU A 25 28.61 26.33 8.10
CA LEU A 25 28.04 25.47 7.06
C LEU A 25 27.99 24.00 7.50
N LEU A 26 29.06 23.50 8.13
CA LEU A 26 29.10 22.13 8.64
C LEU A 26 28.03 21.87 9.70
N ASN A 27 27.81 22.81 10.62
CA ASN A 27 26.75 22.71 11.62
C ASN A 27 25.35 22.71 10.99
N ILE A 28 25.11 23.60 10.02
CA ILE A 28 23.82 23.65 9.30
C ILE A 28 23.57 22.33 8.57
N ILE A 29 24.57 21.80 7.86
CA ILE A 29 24.46 20.50 7.15
C ILE A 29 24.16 19.38 8.16
N PHE A 30 24.89 19.33 9.27
CA PHE A 30 24.67 18.31 10.31
C PHE A 30 23.24 18.39 10.88
N VAL A 31 22.76 19.59 11.22
CA VAL A 31 21.38 19.82 11.69
C VAL A 31 20.36 19.41 10.61
N CYS A 32 20.58 19.76 9.34
CA CYS A 32 19.72 19.33 8.25
C CYS A 32 19.68 17.80 8.09
N LEU A 33 20.81 17.12 8.20
CA LEU A 33 20.87 15.65 8.14
C LEU A 33 20.12 15.00 9.30
N LEU A 34 20.26 15.54 10.51
CA LEU A 34 19.48 15.09 11.66
C LEU A 34 17.98 15.31 11.40
N LEU A 35 17.56 16.50 10.97
CA LEU A 35 16.16 16.77 10.66
C LEU A 35 15.61 15.83 9.57
N VAL A 36 16.39 15.51 8.53
CA VAL A 36 16.00 14.55 7.49
C VAL A 36 15.85 13.14 8.07
N GLN A 37 16.74 12.68 8.95
CA GLN A 37 16.62 11.38 9.63
C GLN A 37 15.37 11.31 10.53
N TRP A 38 15.01 12.41 11.21
CA TRP A 38 13.79 12.51 12.01
C TRP A 38 12.52 12.49 11.15
N ILE A 39 12.52 13.13 9.98
CA ILE A 39 11.40 13.08 9.02
C ILE A 39 11.24 11.68 8.42
N GLN A 40 12.35 10.98 8.13
CA GLN A 40 12.34 9.62 7.61
C GLN A 40 11.98 8.56 8.67
N GLY A 41 12.10 8.87 9.95
CA GLY A 41 11.67 8.01 11.06
C GLY A 41 10.15 7.88 11.24
N SER A 42 9.35 8.69 10.53
CA SER A 42 7.88 8.72 10.70
C SER A 42 7.07 8.51 9.41
N SER A 43 7.67 8.44 8.21
CA SER A 43 6.93 8.12 6.99
C SER A 43 7.85 7.73 5.83
N ARG A 44 7.92 6.42 5.56
CA ARG A 44 7.71 5.78 4.24
C ARG A 44 8.15 4.32 4.32
N THR A 45 7.34 3.49 4.98
CA THR A 45 7.07 2.17 4.40
C THR A 45 6.17 2.40 3.19
N SER A 46 6.69 3.08 2.17
CA SER A 46 6.16 2.90 0.84
C SER A 46 6.46 1.44 0.53
N CYS A 47 5.44 0.60 0.54
CA CYS A 47 5.48 -0.68 -0.12
C CYS A 47 5.76 -0.42 -1.62
N ALA A 48 7.02 -0.13 -1.94
CA ALA A 48 7.53 0.04 -3.29
C ALA A 48 7.57 -1.30 -4.05
N ASN A 49 7.32 -2.41 -3.33
CA ASN A 49 6.68 -3.60 -3.87
C ASN A 49 5.18 -3.52 -3.59
N CYS A 50 4.43 -2.92 -4.51
CA CYS A 50 2.99 -3.15 -4.55
C CYS A 50 2.74 -4.65 -4.67
N CYS A 51 2.03 -5.24 -3.71
CA CYS A 51 1.64 -6.65 -3.63
C CYS A 51 1.55 -7.32 -5.01
N SER A 52 2.59 -8.06 -5.39
CA SER A 52 2.48 -9.07 -6.43
C SER A 52 1.64 -10.18 -5.84
N CYS A 53 0.58 -10.56 -6.55
CA CYS A 53 -0.21 -11.70 -6.11
C CYS A 53 0.66 -12.96 -6.16
N PRO A 54 0.45 -13.93 -5.25
CA PRO A 54 1.09 -15.23 -5.34
C PRO A 54 0.83 -15.88 -6.71
N ASP A 55 1.67 -16.84 -7.08
CA ASP A 55 1.49 -17.57 -8.33
C ASP A 55 0.09 -18.19 -8.41
N LEU A 56 -0.50 -18.14 -9.62
CA LEU A 56 -1.88 -18.60 -9.93
C LEU A 56 -3.01 -17.72 -9.36
N PHE A 57 -2.71 -16.65 -8.62
CA PHE A 57 -3.73 -15.70 -8.19
C PHE A 57 -3.94 -14.60 -9.24
N MET A 58 -5.20 -14.27 -9.49
CA MET A 58 -5.61 -13.15 -10.33
C MET A 58 -5.63 -11.86 -9.51
N LYS A 59 -4.95 -10.81 -9.98
CA LYS A 59 -5.01 -9.48 -9.37
C LYS A 59 -6.24 -8.70 -9.83
N SER A 60 -7.02 -8.15 -8.89
CA SER A 60 -8.03 -7.13 -9.18
C SER A 60 -8.00 -6.03 -8.13
N GLY A 61 -7.60 -4.82 -8.54
CA GLY A 61 -7.37 -3.71 -7.62
C GLY A 61 -6.28 -4.04 -6.59
N ASN A 62 -6.65 -3.94 -5.31
CA ASN A 62 -5.76 -4.23 -4.17
C ASN A 62 -5.86 -5.68 -3.67
N TYR A 63 -6.63 -6.53 -4.37
CA TYR A 63 -6.93 -7.90 -3.94
C TYR A 63 -6.40 -8.94 -4.92
N CYS A 64 -6.16 -10.14 -4.40
CA CYS A 64 -5.69 -11.31 -5.13
C CYS A 64 -6.71 -12.44 -4.96
N TYR A 65 -7.13 -13.04 -6.08
CA TYR A 65 -8.19 -14.05 -6.11
C TYR A 65 -7.68 -15.36 -6.66
N TYR A 66 -7.98 -16.46 -5.99
CA TYR A 66 -7.68 -17.79 -6.46
C TYR A 66 -8.97 -18.54 -6.83
N PHE A 67 -9.01 -19.10 -8.03
CA PHE A 67 -10.12 -19.93 -8.49
C PHE A 67 -9.68 -21.39 -8.41
N SER A 68 -10.25 -22.13 -7.46
CA SER A 68 -9.91 -23.54 -7.28
C SER A 68 -10.24 -24.36 -8.53
N LEU A 69 -9.28 -25.15 -8.98
CA LEU A 69 -9.46 -26.11 -10.07
C LEU A 69 -10.20 -27.37 -9.59
N GLU A 70 -10.08 -27.68 -8.29
CA GLU A 70 -10.72 -28.83 -7.68
C GLU A 70 -12.07 -28.46 -7.06
N LYS A 71 -13.07 -29.30 -7.28
CA LYS A 71 -14.36 -29.20 -6.61
C LYS A 71 -14.25 -29.84 -5.24
N LYS A 72 -14.49 -29.06 -4.20
CA LYS A 72 -14.52 -29.48 -2.80
C LYS A 72 -15.88 -29.11 -2.20
N ASP A 73 -16.24 -29.66 -1.05
CA ASP A 73 -17.36 -29.14 -0.26
C ASP A 73 -16.98 -27.82 0.43
N TRP A 74 -17.96 -27.13 1.02
CA TRP A 74 -17.72 -25.81 1.63
C TRP A 74 -16.66 -25.83 2.74
N ASN A 75 -16.65 -26.86 3.61
CA ASN A 75 -15.68 -26.92 4.71
C ASN A 75 -14.28 -27.19 4.14
N SER A 76 -14.16 -28.16 3.24
CA SER A 76 -12.90 -28.50 2.57
C SER A 76 -12.35 -27.33 1.73
N SER A 77 -13.22 -26.52 1.14
CA SER A 77 -12.83 -25.28 0.45
C SER A 77 -12.33 -24.19 1.40
N LEU A 78 -12.95 -24.07 2.58
CA LEU A 78 -12.46 -23.14 3.60
C LEU A 78 -11.07 -23.54 4.10
N GLU A 79 -10.87 -24.81 4.46
CA GLU A 79 -9.57 -25.32 4.89
C GLU A 79 -8.49 -25.08 3.83
N PHE A 80 -8.80 -25.34 2.56
CA PHE A 80 -7.88 -25.05 1.46
C PHE A 80 -7.51 -23.57 1.35
N CYS A 81 -8.46 -22.65 1.54
CA CYS A 81 -8.17 -21.21 1.54
C CYS A 81 -7.26 -20.82 2.71
N LEU A 82 -7.51 -21.35 3.91
CA LEU A 82 -6.71 -21.09 5.10
C LEU A 82 -5.27 -21.61 4.95
N ASP A 83 -5.09 -22.79 4.35
CA ASP A 83 -3.77 -23.35 4.01
C ASP A 83 -2.99 -22.49 3.00
N LYS A 84 -3.68 -21.62 2.27
CA LYS A 84 -3.11 -20.64 1.34
C LYS A 84 -2.97 -19.24 1.95
N GLU A 85 -3.09 -19.11 3.27
CA GLU A 85 -3.08 -17.82 3.98
C GLU A 85 -4.13 -16.85 3.42
N SER A 86 -5.29 -17.40 3.05
CA SER A 86 -6.42 -16.69 2.44
C SER A 86 -7.74 -17.09 3.09
N HIS A 87 -8.85 -16.50 2.63
CA HIS A 87 -10.21 -16.82 3.09
C HIS A 87 -11.12 -17.05 1.89
N LEU A 88 -12.28 -17.67 2.13
CA LEU A 88 -13.29 -17.78 1.08
C LEU A 88 -13.82 -16.40 0.72
N LEU A 89 -14.07 -16.16 -0.57
CA LEU A 89 -14.48 -14.86 -1.09
C LEU A 89 -15.65 -14.24 -0.31
N GLU A 90 -15.46 -13.02 0.18
CA GLU A 90 -16.50 -12.15 0.70
C GLU A 90 -16.69 -10.96 -0.25
N PHE A 91 -17.95 -10.59 -0.52
CA PHE A 91 -18.24 -9.42 -1.34
C PHE A 91 -18.32 -8.17 -0.47
N THR A 92 -17.35 -7.28 -0.66
CA THR A 92 -17.28 -6.00 0.07
C THR A 92 -18.12 -4.91 -0.61
N ASP A 93 -18.23 -4.96 -1.94
CA ASP A 93 -19.07 -4.04 -2.72
C ASP A 93 -19.62 -4.64 -4.03
N GLN A 94 -20.51 -3.89 -4.68
CA GLN A 94 -21.16 -4.32 -5.93
C GLN A 94 -20.21 -4.32 -7.14
N ARG A 95 -19.21 -3.46 -7.14
CA ARG A 95 -18.25 -3.35 -8.24
C ARG A 95 -17.41 -4.61 -8.27
N GLU A 96 -16.91 -5.05 -7.13
CA GLU A 96 -16.19 -6.32 -6.95
C GLU A 96 -17.03 -7.50 -7.45
N MET A 97 -18.29 -7.61 -7.02
CA MET A 97 -19.19 -8.67 -7.48
C MET A 97 -19.37 -8.69 -9.01
N ARG A 98 -19.61 -7.52 -9.63
CA ARG A 98 -19.76 -7.42 -11.09
C ARG A 98 -18.46 -7.79 -11.83
N LEU A 99 -17.31 -7.41 -11.28
CA LEU A 99 -16.01 -7.76 -11.86
C LEU A 99 -15.81 -9.28 -11.81
N LEU A 100 -15.98 -9.90 -10.64
CA LEU A 100 -15.77 -11.34 -10.42
C LEU A 100 -16.77 -12.19 -11.22
N ARG A 101 -18.01 -11.76 -11.37
CA ARG A 101 -19.02 -12.45 -12.20
C ARG A 101 -18.55 -12.66 -13.64
N ARG A 102 -17.74 -11.76 -14.21
CA ARG A 102 -17.18 -11.93 -15.56
C ARG A 102 -16.13 -13.04 -15.63
N PHE A 103 -15.49 -13.36 -14.51
CA PHE A 103 -14.44 -14.40 -14.43
C PHE A 103 -14.98 -15.77 -14.04
N LEU A 104 -16.11 -15.83 -13.32
CA LEU A 104 -16.71 -17.08 -12.82
C LEU A 104 -17.28 -18.00 -13.93
N LYS A 105 -17.40 -17.51 -15.18
CA LYS A 105 -17.96 -18.26 -16.33
C LYS A 105 -19.28 -18.98 -15.96
N ASN A 106 -19.44 -20.25 -16.35
CA ASN A 106 -20.58 -21.11 -16.03
C ASN A 106 -20.28 -22.08 -14.88
N ASP A 107 -19.17 -21.87 -14.16
CA ASP A 107 -18.77 -22.74 -13.05
C ASP A 107 -19.27 -22.19 -11.70
N PHE A 108 -19.45 -23.10 -10.75
CA PHE A 108 -19.88 -22.76 -9.39
C PHE A 108 -18.69 -22.83 -8.44
N TYR A 109 -18.48 -21.76 -7.68
CA TYR A 109 -17.41 -21.64 -6.70
C TYR A 109 -18.00 -21.37 -5.32
N TRP A 110 -17.38 -21.94 -4.30
CA TRP A 110 -17.72 -21.61 -2.92
C TRP A 110 -17.23 -20.20 -2.57
N ILE A 111 -18.07 -19.49 -1.82
CA ILE A 111 -17.78 -18.18 -1.24
C ILE A 111 -17.95 -18.27 0.28
N GLY A 112 -17.50 -17.24 1.01
CA GLY A 112 -17.52 -17.22 2.47
C GLY A 112 -18.92 -17.21 3.09
N LEU A 113 -19.96 -17.09 2.27
CA LEU A 113 -21.35 -17.07 2.70
C LEU A 113 -21.88 -18.48 3.00
N ARG A 114 -22.44 -18.69 4.18
CA ARG A 114 -23.03 -19.96 4.61
C ARG A 114 -24.37 -19.79 5.31
N ASN A 115 -25.27 -20.76 5.14
CA ASN A 115 -26.55 -20.82 5.84
C ASN A 115 -26.62 -22.05 6.76
N LYS A 116 -26.32 -21.86 8.05
CA LYS A 116 -26.60 -22.88 9.10
C LYS A 116 -27.83 -22.51 9.93
N SER A 117 -27.97 -21.23 10.25
CA SER A 117 -29.04 -20.65 11.06
C SER A 117 -29.36 -19.23 10.60
N GLY A 118 -29.36 -19.03 9.27
CA GLY A 118 -29.33 -17.72 8.61
C GLY A 118 -28.03 -17.50 7.82
N TRP A 119 -28.12 -16.65 6.80
CA TRP A 119 -27.01 -16.30 5.92
C TRP A 119 -25.98 -15.43 6.64
N ARG A 120 -24.76 -15.95 6.81
CA ARG A 120 -23.65 -15.28 7.48
C ARG A 120 -22.35 -15.49 6.73
N TRP A 121 -21.46 -14.51 6.82
CA TRP A 121 -20.07 -14.61 6.37
C TRP A 121 -19.22 -15.41 7.36
N GLU A 122 -17.97 -15.70 6.98
CA GLU A 122 -17.04 -16.48 7.79
C GLU A 122 -16.74 -15.81 9.14
N ASP A 123 -16.68 -14.48 9.16
CA ASP A 123 -16.52 -13.65 10.37
C ASP A 123 -17.76 -13.64 11.28
N GLY A 124 -18.84 -14.31 10.86
CA GLY A 124 -20.11 -14.40 11.57
C GLY A 124 -21.04 -13.22 11.33
N SER A 125 -20.63 -12.21 10.57
CA SER A 125 -21.46 -11.06 10.24
C SER A 125 -22.64 -11.47 9.33
N PRO A 126 -23.84 -10.90 9.55
CA PRO A 126 -25.01 -11.25 8.77
C PRO A 126 -24.93 -10.66 7.36
N LEU A 127 -25.48 -11.38 6.39
CA LEU A 127 -25.64 -10.87 5.03
C LEU A 127 -26.51 -9.61 5.02
N LYS A 128 -25.97 -8.50 4.52
CA LYS A 128 -26.72 -7.24 4.37
C LYS A 128 -27.48 -7.25 3.04
N ILE A 129 -28.78 -7.51 3.07
CA ILE A 129 -29.63 -7.60 1.86
C ILE A 129 -29.57 -6.34 0.97
N SER A 130 -29.33 -5.16 1.55
CA SER A 130 -29.16 -3.91 0.79
C SER A 130 -27.99 -3.94 -0.20
N SER A 131 -26.97 -4.79 0.01
CA SER A 131 -25.87 -4.97 -0.96
C SER A 131 -26.28 -5.82 -2.18
N ILE A 132 -27.35 -6.62 -2.05
CA ILE A 132 -27.86 -7.52 -3.08
C ILE A 132 -28.95 -6.83 -3.92
N VAL A 133 -29.90 -6.15 -3.28
CA VAL A 133 -31.13 -5.61 -3.94
C VAL A 133 -30.84 -4.52 -4.97
N SER A 134 -29.76 -3.77 -4.80
CA SER A 134 -29.29 -2.78 -5.80
C SER A 134 -28.87 -3.36 -7.16
N ASN A 135 -28.88 -4.69 -7.32
CA ASN A 135 -28.60 -5.37 -8.60
C ASN A 135 -29.84 -6.07 -9.17
N SER A 136 -31.02 -5.91 -8.55
CA SER A 136 -32.29 -6.44 -9.05
C SER A 136 -33.28 -5.36 -9.49
N LEU A 137 -32.88 -4.08 -9.44
CA LEU A 137 -33.59 -2.92 -9.99
C LEU A 137 -32.72 -2.24 -11.04
#